data_AF-A0A1M5LWA9-F1
#
_entry.id   AF-A0A1M5LWA9-F1
#
_cell.length_a   1.000
_cell.length_b   1.000
_cell.length_c   1.000
_cell.angle_alpha   90.00
_cell.angle_beta   90.00
_cell.angle_gamma   90.00
#
_symmetry.space_group_name_H-M   'P 1'
#
loop_
_entity.id
_entity.type
_entity.pdbx_description
1 polymer ?
#
loop_
_entity_poly.entity_id
_entity_poly.type
_entity_poly.pdbx_seq_one_letter_code
_entity_poly.pdbx_strand_id
1 'polypeptide(L)'
;MASVQESVDVDVPIRVAYDQWTQFESFPHFMGGVERITQIDDTHTHWITDIDGVKREFDAEITEQHPEERVAWTSTSGDAKHAGVVTFHRLDDTKTRVMIQIDWEPTGIVEKAGAALGFDDRQVKADAKRFKEFIESRGTETGAWRGDVSRPDQA
;
A
#
# COMPACT_ATOMS: atom_id res chain seq x y z
N MET A 1 0.08 -9.90 -16.99
CA MET A 1 0.39 -9.43 -15.63
C MET A 1 1.49 -8.40 -15.74
N ALA A 2 1.30 -7.27 -15.08
CA ALA A 2 2.31 -6.25 -14.87
C ALA A 2 2.72 -6.28 -13.39
N SER A 3 3.95 -5.88 -13.09
CA SER A 3 4.52 -5.88 -11.75
C SER A 3 5.32 -4.60 -11.55
N VAL A 4 5.23 -4.02 -10.36
CA VAL A 4 6.04 -2.88 -9.92
C VAL A 4 6.66 -3.21 -8.59
N GLN A 5 7.93 -2.83 -8.44
CA GLN A 5 8.67 -2.93 -7.19
C GLN A 5 9.34 -1.59 -6.93
N GLU A 6 9.12 -1.02 -5.76
CA GLU A 6 9.78 0.21 -5.32
C GLU A 6 10.19 0.07 -3.86
N SER A 7 11.29 0.74 -3.49
CA SER A 7 11.71 0.84 -2.09
C SER A 7 11.97 2.28 -1.71
N VAL A 8 11.59 2.65 -0.49
CA VAL A 8 11.88 3.96 0.09
C VAL A 8 12.46 3.79 1.50
N ASP A 9 13.50 4.55 1.79
CA ASP A 9 14.08 4.63 3.13
C ASP A 9 13.45 5.80 3.86
N VAL A 10 12.84 5.55 5.02
CA VAL A 10 12.23 6.55 5.89
C VAL A 10 13.06 6.71 7.16
N ASP A 11 13.24 7.95 7.61
CA ASP A 11 14.05 8.34 8.76
C ASP A 11 13.20 8.32 10.05
N VAL A 12 12.48 7.20 10.26
CA VAL A 12 11.76 6.85 11.49
C VAL A 12 12.03 5.38 11.90
N PRO A 13 11.88 5.03 13.19
CA PRO A 13 11.95 3.64 13.66
C PRO A 13 10.93 2.73 12.97
N ILE A 14 11.24 1.45 12.82
CA ILE A 14 10.40 0.47 12.09
C ILE A 14 8.98 0.40 12.62
N ARG A 15 8.84 0.50 13.95
CA ARG A 15 7.56 0.56 14.65
C ARG A 15 6.66 1.68 14.12
N VAL A 16 7.23 2.88 13.97
CA VAL A 16 6.51 4.08 13.51
C VAL A 16 6.12 3.94 12.04
N ALA A 17 7.03 3.42 11.21
CA ALA A 17 6.75 3.17 9.80
C ALA A 17 5.61 2.15 9.61
N TYR A 18 5.69 1.02 10.32
CA TYR A 18 4.66 -0.03 10.26
C TYR A 18 3.31 0.45 10.78
N ASP A 19 3.27 1.02 11.99
CA ASP A 19 2.01 1.44 12.61
C ASP A 19 1.29 2.50 11.77
N GLN A 20 2.03 3.41 11.12
CA GLN A 20 1.43 4.37 10.20
C GLN A 20 0.91 3.70 8.93
N TRP A 21 1.66 2.76 8.36
CA TRP A 21 1.24 2.08 7.13
C TRP A 21 -0.06 1.32 7.32
N THR A 22 -0.32 0.77 8.51
CA THR A 22 -1.58 0.08 8.83
C THR A 22 -2.74 1.03 9.12
N GLN A 23 -2.52 2.35 9.14
CA GLN A 23 -3.60 3.34 9.19
C GLN A 23 -4.14 3.60 7.77
N PHE A 24 -4.79 2.61 7.15
CA PHE A 24 -5.19 2.67 5.74
C PHE A 24 -6.02 3.92 5.41
N GLU A 25 -6.95 4.32 6.27
CA GLU A 25 -7.79 5.51 6.04
C GLU A 25 -6.99 6.83 6.00
N SER A 26 -5.71 6.82 6.39
CA SER A 26 -4.80 7.96 6.23
C SER A 26 -4.21 8.10 4.82
N PHE A 27 -4.28 7.07 3.97
CA PHE A 27 -3.63 7.04 2.65
C PHE A 27 -4.01 8.20 1.73
N PRO A 28 -5.28 8.67 1.67
CA PRO A 28 -5.63 9.85 0.86
C PRO A 28 -4.83 11.12 1.17
N HIS A 29 -4.22 11.23 2.36
CA HIS A 29 -3.40 12.39 2.72
C HIS A 29 -2.05 12.43 2.00
N PHE A 30 -1.57 11.29 1.50
CA PHE A 30 -0.27 11.18 0.85
C PHE A 30 -0.29 10.40 -0.47
N MET A 31 -1.37 9.70 -0.82
CA MET A 31 -1.52 9.03 -2.11
C MET A 31 -2.53 9.79 -2.97
N GLY A 32 -2.04 10.55 -3.96
CA GLY A 32 -2.90 11.43 -4.76
C GLY A 32 -3.93 10.71 -5.64
N GLY A 33 -3.76 9.41 -5.89
CA GLY A 33 -4.72 8.59 -6.65
C GLY A 33 -5.81 7.94 -5.80
N VAL A 34 -5.75 8.06 -4.47
CA VAL A 34 -6.70 7.45 -3.54
C VAL A 34 -7.65 8.51 -3.02
N GLU A 35 -8.94 8.41 -3.33
CA GLU A 35 -9.95 9.34 -2.83
C GLU A 35 -10.39 8.95 -1.42
N ARG A 36 -10.63 7.65 -1.19
CA ARG A 36 -11.10 7.13 0.10
C ARG A 36 -10.71 5.68 0.29
N ILE A 37 -10.36 5.35 1.53
CA ILE A 37 -10.34 3.98 2.02
C ILE A 37 -11.27 3.91 3.22
N THR A 38 -12.03 2.84 3.34
CA THR A 38 -12.83 2.54 4.53
C THR A 38 -12.43 1.15 5.02
N GLN A 39 -11.99 1.05 6.27
CA GLN A 39 -11.73 -0.24 6.89
C GLN A 39 -13.06 -0.84 7.34
N ILE A 40 -13.45 -1.96 6.72
CA ILE A 40 -14.72 -2.63 7.00
C ILE A 40 -14.59 -3.46 8.28
N ASP A 41 -13.48 -4.19 8.41
CA ASP A 41 -13.11 -4.99 9.58
C ASP A 41 -11.58 -5.13 9.66
N ASP A 42 -11.09 -6.04 10.50
CA ASP A 42 -9.67 -6.26 10.73
C ASP A 42 -8.89 -6.63 9.45
N THR A 43 -9.53 -7.28 8.47
CA THR A 43 -8.85 -7.76 7.25
C THR A 43 -9.44 -7.23 5.96
N HIS A 44 -10.57 -6.53 5.97
CA HIS A 44 -11.23 -6.04 4.76
C HIS A 44 -11.21 -4.52 4.66
N THR A 45 -10.89 -4.04 3.46
CA THR A 45 -10.86 -2.61 3.13
C THR A 45 -11.63 -2.36 1.84
N HIS A 46 -12.34 -1.24 1.81
CA HIS A 46 -13.06 -0.75 0.63
C HIS A 46 -12.37 0.50 0.09
N TRP A 47 -12.08 0.51 -1.21
CA TRP A 47 -11.27 1.53 -1.87
C TRP A 47 -12.06 2.28 -2.94
N ILE A 48 -11.86 3.59 -2.97
CA ILE A 48 -12.23 4.46 -4.09
C ILE A 48 -10.98 5.20 -4.56
N THR A 49 -10.63 5.03 -5.82
CA THR A 49 -9.48 5.69 -6.46
C THR A 49 -9.90 6.49 -7.67
N ASP A 50 -9.15 7.55 -7.97
CA ASP A 50 -9.26 8.34 -9.19
C ASP A 50 -7.84 8.63 -9.67
N ILE A 51 -7.44 7.94 -10.73
CA ILE A 51 -6.11 8.07 -11.32
C ILE A 51 -6.29 8.65 -12.71
N ASP A 52 -5.85 9.89 -12.89
CA ASP A 52 -5.96 10.64 -14.15
C ASP A 52 -7.39 10.64 -14.75
N GLY A 53 -8.42 10.72 -13.89
CA GLY A 53 -9.84 10.74 -14.28
C GLY A 53 -10.47 9.36 -14.44
N VAL A 54 -9.72 8.28 -14.22
CA VAL A 54 -10.23 6.91 -14.22
C VAL A 54 -10.59 6.53 -12.79
N LYS A 55 -11.89 6.54 -12.49
CA LYS A 55 -12.42 6.10 -11.20
C LYS A 55 -12.51 4.59 -11.12
N ARG A 56 -12.10 4.02 -9.99
CA ARG A 56 -12.24 2.60 -9.65
C ARG A 56 -12.77 2.44 -8.24
N GLU A 57 -13.58 1.42 -8.05
CA GLU A 57 -14.10 0.99 -6.75
C GLU A 57 -13.86 -0.51 -6.61
N PHE A 58 -13.27 -0.92 -5.50
CA PHE A 58 -12.93 -2.33 -5.24
C PHE A 58 -12.80 -2.61 -3.75
N ASP A 59 -12.97 -3.88 -3.39
CA ASP A 59 -12.65 -4.38 -2.05
C ASP A 59 -11.32 -5.13 -2.08
N ALA A 60 -10.56 -5.05 -0.99
CA ALA A 60 -9.34 -5.80 -0.78
C ALA A 60 -9.33 -6.49 0.59
N GLU A 61 -8.77 -7.69 0.60
CA GLU A 61 -8.55 -8.51 1.78
C GLU A 61 -7.05 -8.54 2.12
N ILE A 62 -6.72 -8.28 3.39
CA ILE A 62 -5.40 -8.46 3.98
C ILE A 62 -5.21 -9.95 4.23
N THR A 63 -4.36 -10.58 3.45
CA THR A 63 -4.13 -12.03 3.48
C THR A 63 -3.02 -12.43 4.44
N GLU A 64 -2.16 -11.50 4.83
CA GLU A 64 -1.04 -11.71 5.73
C GLU A 64 -0.64 -10.39 6.37
N GLN A 65 -0.48 -10.36 7.69
CA GLN A 65 -0.06 -9.18 8.41
C GLN A 65 0.76 -9.58 9.63
N HIS A 66 2.03 -9.19 9.64
CA HIS A 66 2.93 -9.40 10.77
C HIS A 66 3.53 -8.06 11.19
N PRO A 67 3.35 -7.66 12.47
CA PRO A 67 3.90 -6.44 13.03
C PRO A 67 5.38 -6.24 12.70
N GLU A 68 5.72 -5.05 12.21
CA GLU A 68 7.10 -4.64 11.90
C GLU A 68 7.79 -5.49 10.80
N GLU A 69 7.05 -6.34 10.11
CA GLU A 69 7.60 -7.23 9.06
C GLU A 69 6.92 -7.02 7.71
N ARG A 70 5.60 -7.24 7.63
CA ARG A 70 4.88 -7.22 6.35
C ARG A 70 3.37 -7.04 6.44
N VAL A 71 2.79 -6.56 5.34
CA VAL A 71 1.36 -6.57 5.05
C VAL A 71 1.17 -7.02 3.60
N ALA A 72 0.41 -8.10 3.37
CA ALA A 72 0.05 -8.59 2.05
C ALA A 72 -1.47 -8.53 1.85
N TRP A 73 -1.89 -8.26 0.63
CA TRP A 73 -3.31 -8.14 0.30
C TRP A 73 -3.62 -8.64 -1.11
N THR A 74 -4.90 -8.88 -1.36
CA THR A 74 -5.46 -9.13 -2.69
C THR A 74 -6.79 -8.41 -2.85
N SER A 75 -7.07 -7.87 -4.03
CA SER A 75 -8.42 -7.43 -4.40
C SER A 75 -9.36 -8.64 -4.43
N THR A 76 -10.55 -8.52 -3.86
CA THR A 76 -11.56 -9.60 -3.80
C THR A 76 -12.78 -9.31 -4.68
N SER A 77 -13.03 -8.05 -5.01
CA SER A 77 -14.18 -7.62 -5.79
C SER A 77 -13.88 -6.36 -6.61
N GLY A 78 -14.81 -5.98 -7.48
CA GLY A 78 -14.78 -4.68 -8.17
C GLY A 78 -13.89 -4.64 -9.41
N ASP A 79 -13.47 -3.42 -9.73
CA ASP A 79 -12.93 -3.09 -11.05
C ASP A 79 -11.41 -3.29 -11.19
N ALA A 80 -10.70 -3.48 -10.09
CA ALA A 80 -9.25 -3.62 -10.04
C ALA A 80 -8.87 -5.04 -9.61
N LYS A 81 -8.05 -5.72 -10.41
CA LYS A 81 -7.46 -7.02 -10.06
C LYS A 81 -5.99 -6.86 -9.77
N HIS A 82 -5.63 -6.88 -8.49
CA HIS A 82 -4.26 -6.77 -8.05
C HIS A 82 -4.02 -7.49 -6.72
N ALA A 83 -2.76 -7.83 -6.50
CA ALA A 83 -2.26 -8.26 -5.21
C ALA A 83 -0.98 -7.49 -4.91
N GLY A 84 -0.62 -7.40 -3.64
CA GLY A 84 0.61 -6.73 -3.28
C GLY A 84 1.12 -7.16 -1.92
N VAL A 85 2.36 -6.76 -1.67
CA VAL A 85 3.00 -6.91 -0.37
C VAL A 85 3.84 -5.68 -0.09
N VAL A 86 3.76 -5.22 1.15
CA VAL A 86 4.68 -4.23 1.71
C VAL A 86 5.48 -4.92 2.79
N THR A 87 6.80 -4.72 2.78
CA THR A 87 7.70 -5.23 3.81
C THR A 87 8.50 -4.11 4.43
N PHE A 88 8.83 -4.27 5.71
CA PHE A 88 9.54 -3.31 6.52
C PHE A 88 10.86 -3.92 6.97
N HIS A 89 11.96 -3.19 6.76
CA HIS A 89 13.30 -3.64 7.10
C HIS A 89 13.99 -2.59 7.93
N ARG A 90 14.41 -2.95 9.14
CA ARG A 90 15.19 -2.05 9.99
C ARG A 90 16.57 -1.82 9.36
N LEU A 91 16.92 -0.56 9.13
CA LEU A 91 18.26 -0.16 8.68
C LEU A 91 19.13 0.26 9.89
N ASP A 92 18.55 1.02 10.82
CA ASP A 92 19.12 1.35 12.13
C ASP A 92 18.00 1.64 13.17
N ASP A 93 18.34 2.18 14.34
CA ASP A 93 17.37 2.48 15.42
C ASP A 93 16.33 3.54 15.03
N THR A 94 16.65 4.37 14.05
CA THR A 94 15.90 5.55 13.62
C THR A 94 15.54 5.52 12.14
N LYS A 95 15.85 4.43 11.43
CA LYS A 95 15.70 4.35 9.97
C LYS A 95 15.18 3.00 9.52
N THR A 96 14.24 3.04 8.58
CA THR A 96 13.52 1.88 8.07
C THR A 96 13.47 1.91 6.55
N ARG A 97 13.63 0.77 5.90
CA ARG A 97 13.33 0.59 4.48
C ARG A 97 11.94 -0.03 4.33
N VAL A 98 11.09 0.64 3.58
CA VAL A 98 9.79 0.13 3.14
C VAL A 98 9.94 -0.35 1.70
N MET A 99 9.63 -1.62 1.45
CA MET A 99 9.60 -2.17 0.09
C MET A 99 8.17 -2.51 -0.29
N ILE A 100 7.74 -2.05 -1.46
CA ILE A 100 6.40 -2.22 -2.00
C ILE A 100 6.52 -3.04 -3.28
N GLN A 101 5.77 -4.13 -3.36
CA GLN A 101 5.58 -4.90 -4.57
C GLN A 101 4.09 -5.02 -4.87
N ILE A 102 3.70 -4.74 -6.12
CA ILE A 102 2.32 -4.86 -6.58
C ILE A 102 2.31 -5.60 -7.91
N ASP A 103 1.46 -6.62 -8.00
CA ASP A 103 1.17 -7.36 -9.22
C ASP A 103 -0.28 -7.09 -9.61
N TRP A 104 -0.53 -6.75 -10.88
CA TRP A 104 -1.89 -6.47 -11.35
C TRP A 104 -2.12 -6.91 -12.80
N GLU A 105 -3.41 -6.96 -13.15
CA GLU A 105 -3.87 -7.23 -14.51
C GLU A 105 -4.45 -5.95 -15.14
N PRO A 106 -3.72 -5.27 -16.04
CA PRO A 106 -4.25 -4.12 -16.75
C PRO A 106 -5.46 -4.52 -17.61
N THR A 107 -6.58 -3.85 -17.41
CA THR A 107 -7.84 -4.09 -18.13
C THR A 107 -8.07 -3.00 -19.18
N GLY A 108 -8.57 -3.40 -20.36
CA GLY A 108 -8.79 -2.46 -21.45
C GLY A 108 -7.50 -1.98 -22.15
N ILE A 109 -7.64 -1.07 -23.10
CA ILE A 109 -6.54 -0.62 -23.99
C ILE A 109 -5.70 0.47 -23.34
N VAL A 110 -6.33 1.39 -22.60
CA VAL A 110 -5.65 2.54 -21.97
C VAL A 110 -4.70 2.07 -20.87
N GLU A 111 -5.14 1.18 -19.97
CA GLU A 111 -4.29 0.68 -18.88
C GLU A 111 -3.13 -0.17 -19.42
N LYS A 112 -3.36 -0.97 -20.46
CA LYS A 112 -2.28 -1.73 -21.12
C LYS A 112 -1.22 -0.82 -21.72
N ALA A 113 -1.63 0.30 -22.32
CA ALA A 113 -0.71 1.30 -22.85
C ALA A 113 0.02 2.03 -21.72
N GLY A 114 -0.68 2.40 -20.64
CA GLY A 114 -0.11 3.02 -19.44
C GLY A 114 0.97 2.16 -18.79
N ALA A 115 0.66 0.89 -18.56
CA ALA A 115 1.60 -0.10 -18.03
C ALA A 115 2.81 -0.30 -18.94
N ALA A 116 2.60 -0.39 -20.27
CA ALA A 116 3.69 -0.50 -21.23
C ALA A 116 4.62 0.74 -21.28
N LEU A 117 4.08 1.91 -20.92
CA LEU A 117 4.80 3.18 -20.86
C LEU A 117 5.39 3.48 -19.46
N GLY A 118 5.17 2.59 -18.49
CA GLY A 118 5.71 2.71 -17.13
C GLY A 118 5.05 3.80 -16.27
N PHE A 119 3.81 4.18 -16.57
CA PHE A 119 3.09 5.16 -15.74
C PHE A 119 2.82 4.64 -14.33
N ASP A 120 2.52 3.34 -14.20
CA ASP A 120 2.24 2.71 -12.91
C ASP A 120 3.48 2.69 -12.00
N ASP A 121 4.66 2.44 -12.56
CA ASP A 121 5.95 2.53 -11.84
C ASP A 121 6.18 3.94 -11.29
N ARG A 122 5.92 4.97 -12.11
CA ARG A 122 6.07 6.37 -11.69
C ARG A 122 5.09 6.75 -10.60
N GLN A 123 3.85 6.27 -10.66
CA GLN A 123 2.83 6.54 -9.66
C GLN A 123 3.20 5.90 -8.32
N VAL A 124 3.53 4.60 -8.29
CA VAL A 124 3.96 3.89 -7.07
C VAL A 124 5.19 4.56 -6.46
N LYS A 125 6.15 4.97 -7.29
CA LYS A 125 7.33 5.72 -6.85
C LYS A 125 6.99 7.07 -6.24
N ALA A 126 6.07 7.81 -6.85
CA ALA A 126 5.61 9.08 -6.31
C ALA A 126 4.92 8.88 -4.95
N ASP A 127 4.06 7.86 -4.83
CA ASP A 127 3.34 7.55 -3.59
C ASP A 127 4.28 7.05 -2.47
N ALA A 128 5.29 6.24 -2.79
CA ALA A 128 6.34 5.84 -1.85
C ALA A 128 7.12 7.06 -1.31
N LYS A 129 7.43 8.02 -2.19
CA LYS A 129 8.09 9.27 -1.78
C LYS A 129 7.18 10.15 -0.91
N ARG A 130 5.89 10.27 -1.26
CA ARG A 130 4.92 11.03 -0.45
C ARG A 130 4.71 10.39 0.92
N PHE A 131 4.74 9.06 1.01
CA PHE A 131 4.72 8.36 2.30
C PHE A 131 5.93 8.75 3.16
N LYS A 132 7.14 8.76 2.59
CA LYS A 132 8.35 9.23 3.29
C LYS A 132 8.17 10.65 3.82
N GLU A 133 7.76 11.58 2.96
CA GLU A 133 7.53 12.98 3.35
C GLU A 133 6.49 13.11 4.47
N PHE A 134 5.40 12.34 4.37
CA PHE A 134 4.31 12.34 5.34
C PHE A 134 4.78 11.84 6.72
N ILE A 135 5.43 10.68 6.79
CA ILE A 135 5.85 10.08 8.07
C ILE A 135 6.96 10.89 8.74
N GLU A 136 7.92 11.40 7.97
CA GLU A 136 9.06 12.17 8.50
C GLU A 136 8.65 13.55 9.00
N SER A 137 7.64 14.17 8.38
CA SER A 137 7.11 15.45 8.86
C SER A 137 6.41 15.34 10.23
N ARG A 138 5.94 14.14 10.60
CA ARG A 138 5.23 13.89 11.86
C ARG A 138 6.14 13.34 12.96
N GLY A 139 7.01 12.39 12.62
CA GLY A 139 7.85 11.68 13.59
C GLY A 139 7.12 10.67 14.51
N THR A 140 5.79 10.60 14.45
CA THR A 140 4.93 9.62 15.16
C THR A 140 3.77 9.17 14.28
N GLU A 141 3.28 7.95 14.50
CA GLU A 141 2.13 7.36 13.82
C GLU A 141 0.78 8.04 14.18
N THR A 142 -0.21 7.94 13.28
CA THR A 142 -1.57 8.47 13.53
C THR A 142 -2.48 7.53 14.31
N GLY A 143 -2.08 6.29 14.54
CA GLY A 143 -2.88 5.27 15.22
C GLY A 143 -2.10 3.98 15.46
N ALA A 144 -2.66 3.06 16.27
CA ALA A 144 -1.90 1.96 16.89
C ALA A 144 -2.51 0.55 16.66
N TRP A 145 -3.36 0.35 15.65
CA TRP A 145 -3.92 -0.99 15.40
C TRP A 145 -2.84 -1.95 14.86
N ARG A 146 -2.76 -3.13 15.48
CA ARG A 146 -1.67 -4.12 15.37
C ARG A 146 -2.20 -5.55 15.27
N GLY A 147 -3.27 -5.77 14.51
CA GLY A 147 -3.74 -7.13 14.24
C GLY A 147 -2.62 -7.99 13.64
N ASP A 148 -2.56 -9.25 14.03
CA ASP A 148 -1.73 -10.27 13.38
C ASP A 148 -2.67 -11.17 12.56
N VAL A 149 -2.36 -11.32 11.28
CA VAL A 149 -3.16 -12.11 10.33
C VAL A 149 -2.24 -13.16 9.72
N SER A 150 -2.44 -14.42 10.13
CA SER A 150 -1.74 -15.56 9.55
C SER A 150 -2.21 -15.85 8.12
N ARG A 151 -1.28 -16.34 7.29
CA ARG A 151 -1.59 -16.78 5.94
C ARG A 151 -2.64 -17.92 5.93
N PRO A 152 -3.57 -17.95 4.95
CA PRO A 152 -4.64 -18.97 4.90
C PRO A 152 -4.17 -20.44 4.84
N ASP A 153 -2.92 -20.72 4.48
CA ASP A 153 -2.35 -22.07 4.33
C ASP A 153 -1.60 -22.59 5.57
N GLN A 154 -1.59 -21.84 6.68
CA GLN A 154 -0.93 -22.23 7.94
C GLN A 154 -1.88 -22.50 9.12
N ALA A 155 -3.17 -22.79 8.86
CA ALA A 155 -4.15 -23.20 9.87
C ALA A 155 -4.26 -24.73 10.03
#